data_AF-A0A364L9M9-F1
#
_entry.id   AF-A0A364L9M9-F1
#
_cell.length_a   1.000
_cell.length_b   1.000
_cell.length_c   1.000
_cell.angle_alpha   90.00
_cell.angle_beta   90.00
_cell.angle_gamma   90.00
#
_symmetry.space_group_name_H-M   'P 1'
#
loop_
_entity.id
_entity.type
_entity.pdbx_description
1 polymer ?
#
loop_
_entity_poly.entity_id
_entity_poly.type
_entity_poly.pdbx_seq_one_letter_code
_entity_poly.pdbx_strand_id
1 'polypeptide(L)'
;MPRTDEAEHWFNAVYEAVQEIPLGSVTTYGHIARLLGYPRRARQVGICLKHLPSNRTNRSSAVNGAGDDNENSAQEDENDEQGEIYHHFHDDNVPWQRVVNSRGTISHRGPGSASRQAVALRHEGVAVEQDAMGDFYVDMTRYGWFPARLPSEEGESESESDSDDQEEGV
;
A
#
# COMPACT_ATOMS: atom_id res chain seq x y z
N MET A 1 0.30 -13.32 -16.63
CA MET A 1 0.35 -12.07 -17.44
C MET A 1 1.09 -11.03 -16.64
N PRO A 2 2.18 -10.44 -17.17
CA PRO A 2 2.80 -9.27 -16.54
C PRO A 2 1.76 -8.15 -16.38
N ARG A 3 1.89 -7.35 -15.32
CA ARG A 3 1.02 -6.19 -15.14
C ARG A 3 1.31 -5.20 -16.28
N THR A 4 0.30 -4.47 -16.73
CA THR A 4 0.52 -3.35 -17.64
C THR A 4 1.28 -2.25 -16.89
N ASP A 5 2.05 -1.42 -17.59
CA ASP A 5 2.78 -0.30 -16.98
C ASP A 5 1.85 0.62 -16.16
N GLU A 6 0.62 0.85 -16.64
CA GLU A 6 -0.42 1.58 -15.91
C GLU A 6 -0.79 0.90 -14.57
N ALA A 7 -0.92 -0.43 -14.57
CA ALA A 7 -1.25 -1.18 -13.37
C ALA A 7 -0.08 -1.18 -12.37
N GLU A 8 1.16 -1.26 -12.84
CA GLU A 8 2.34 -1.15 -11.95
C GLU A 8 2.44 0.23 -11.32
N HIS A 9 2.26 1.30 -12.10
CA HIS A 9 2.22 2.66 -11.59
C HIS A 9 1.12 2.84 -10.52
N TRP A 10 -0.09 2.31 -10.78
CA TRP A 10 -1.19 2.35 -9.80
C TRP A 10 -0.85 1.59 -8.51
N PHE A 11 -0.19 0.44 -8.60
CA PHE A 11 0.23 -0.32 -7.42
C PHE A 11 1.23 0.48 -6.58
N ASN A 12 2.25 1.07 -7.22
CA ASN A 12 3.27 1.86 -6.54
C ASN A 12 2.66 3.09 -5.86
N ALA A 13 1.82 3.86 -6.56
CA ALA A 13 1.14 5.02 -5.99
C ALA A 13 0.27 4.67 -4.78
N VAL A 14 -0.41 3.52 -4.79
CA VAL A 14 -1.17 3.03 -3.64
C VAL A 14 -0.25 2.71 -2.46
N TYR A 15 0.90 2.07 -2.70
CA TYR A 15 1.85 1.73 -1.64
C TYR A 15 2.49 2.97 -1.02
N GLU A 16 2.92 3.93 -1.84
CA GLU A 16 3.46 5.22 -1.40
C GLU A 16 2.44 5.97 -0.53
N ALA A 17 1.19 6.13 -1.01
CA ALA A 17 0.14 6.78 -0.24
C ALA A 17 -0.16 6.09 1.10
N VAL A 18 -0.05 4.76 1.16
CA VAL A 18 -0.25 4.00 2.41
C VAL A 18 0.91 4.18 3.37
N GLN A 19 2.14 4.38 2.88
CA GLN A 19 3.31 4.68 3.73
C GLN A 19 3.19 6.04 4.44
N GLU A 20 2.39 6.96 3.91
CA GLU A 20 2.16 8.28 4.54
C GLU A 20 1.21 8.26 5.73
N ILE A 21 0.49 7.17 5.96
CA ILE A 21 -0.44 7.06 7.11
C ILE A 21 0.40 7.04 8.40
N PRO A 22 0.17 7.95 9.37
CA PRO A 22 0.95 7.97 10.61
C PRO A 22 0.78 6.71 11.46
N LEU A 23 1.79 6.40 12.28
CA LEU A 23 1.71 5.35 13.29
C LEU A 23 0.52 5.60 14.23
N GLY A 24 -0.22 4.54 14.56
CA GLY A 24 -1.37 4.66 15.47
C GLY A 24 -2.59 5.32 14.83
N SER A 25 -2.58 5.54 13.52
CA SER A 25 -3.71 6.07 12.76
C SER A 25 -4.22 5.07 11.72
N VAL A 26 -5.48 5.20 11.34
CA VAL A 26 -6.13 4.37 10.33
C VAL A 26 -6.83 5.22 9.28
N THR A 27 -6.93 4.70 8.07
CA THR A 27 -7.71 5.30 7.00
C THR A 27 -8.53 4.25 6.26
N THR A 28 -9.19 4.63 5.17
CA THR A 28 -10.09 3.75 4.42
C THR A 28 -9.63 3.57 2.98
N TYR A 29 -9.98 2.43 2.37
CA TYR A 29 -9.71 2.17 0.95
C TYR A 29 -10.22 3.27 0.02
N GLY A 30 -11.41 3.81 0.30
CA GLY A 30 -12.00 4.90 -0.47
C GLY A 30 -11.25 6.21 -0.29
N HIS A 31 -10.69 6.44 0.90
CA HIS A 31 -9.91 7.63 1.17
C HIS A 31 -8.57 7.62 0.44
N ILE A 32 -7.83 6.51 0.47
CA ILE A 32 -6.61 6.35 -0.35
C ILE A 32 -6.91 6.57 -1.84
N ALA A 33 -7.99 5.96 -2.35
CA ALA A 33 -8.38 6.13 -3.75
C ALA A 33 -8.73 7.59 -4.08
N ARG A 34 -9.32 8.34 -3.13
CA ARG A 34 -9.62 9.77 -3.29
C ARG A 34 -8.33 10.61 -3.28
N LEU A 35 -7.40 10.34 -2.37
CA LEU A 35 -6.11 11.04 -2.28
C LEU A 35 -5.34 10.94 -3.60
N LEU A 36 -5.34 9.77 -4.23
CA LEU A 36 -4.74 9.56 -5.54
C LEU A 36 -5.56 10.11 -6.73
N GLY A 37 -6.67 10.82 -6.50
CA GLY A 37 -7.49 11.41 -7.56
C GLY A 37 -8.52 10.47 -8.21
N TYR A 38 -8.66 9.23 -7.73
CA TYR A 38 -9.56 8.22 -8.31
C TYR A 38 -10.58 7.66 -7.30
N PRO A 39 -11.57 8.44 -6.84
CA PRO A 39 -12.49 8.06 -5.77
C PRO A 39 -13.32 6.79 -6.04
N ARG A 40 -13.45 6.37 -7.32
CA ARG A 40 -14.16 5.13 -7.71
C ARG A 40 -13.28 3.87 -7.69
N ARG A 41 -11.99 3.97 -7.36
CA ARG A 41 -11.01 2.87 -7.37
C ARG A 41 -10.76 2.21 -6.00
N ALA A 42 -11.63 2.42 -5.00
CA ALA A 42 -11.49 1.84 -3.66
C ALA A 42 -11.25 0.31 -3.66
N ARG A 43 -11.95 -0.43 -4.53
CA ARG A 43 -11.75 -1.88 -4.67
C ARG A 43 -10.36 -2.23 -5.19
N GLN A 44 -9.79 -1.40 -6.08
CA GLN A 44 -8.46 -1.62 -6.63
C GLN A 44 -7.38 -1.39 -5.57
N VAL A 45 -7.54 -0.43 -4.66
CA VAL A 45 -6.67 -0.29 -3.47
C VAL A 45 -6.62 -1.60 -2.68
N GLY A 46 -7.77 -2.21 -2.43
CA GLY A 46 -7.83 -3.51 -1.74
C GLY A 46 -7.17 -4.66 -2.51
N ILE A 47 -7.15 -4.60 -3.85
CA ILE A 47 -6.44 -5.57 -4.69
C ILE A 47 -4.93 -5.36 -4.55
N CYS A 48 -4.44 -4.12 -4.57
CA CYS A 48 -3.03 -3.81 -4.33
C CYS A 48 -2.56 -4.40 -3.00
N LEU A 49 -3.24 -4.07 -1.89
CA LEU A 49 -2.86 -4.57 -0.56
C LEU A 49 -2.97 -6.09 -0.43
N LYS A 50 -3.90 -6.74 -1.13
CA LYS A 50 -3.99 -8.22 -1.16
C LYS A 50 -2.78 -8.86 -1.84
N HIS A 51 -2.16 -8.17 -2.79
CA HIS A 51 -1.03 -8.64 -3.60
C HIS A 51 0.29 -8.00 -3.18
N LEU A 52 0.34 -7.39 -2.00
CA LEU A 52 1.58 -6.93 -1.38
C LEU A 52 2.46 -8.17 -1.10
N PRO A 53 3.68 -8.23 -1.65
CA PRO A 53 4.56 -9.37 -1.45
C PRO A 53 5.13 -9.38 -0.03
N SER A 54 5.63 -10.52 0.40
CA SER A 54 6.46 -10.57 1.60
C SER A 54 7.88 -10.13 1.29
N ASN A 55 8.54 -9.53 2.28
CA ASN A 55 9.90 -8.99 2.15
C ASN A 55 10.89 -10.00 1.55
N ARG A 56 10.80 -11.26 1.98
CA ARG A 56 11.62 -12.36 1.47
C ARG A 56 10.76 -13.37 0.75
N THR A 57 10.85 -13.38 -0.57
CA THR A 57 10.20 -14.39 -1.40
C THR A 57 11.27 -15.28 -2.04
N ASN A 58 11.20 -16.58 -1.75
CA ASN A 58 12.10 -17.56 -2.34
C ASN A 58 11.73 -17.77 -3.82
N ARG A 59 12.70 -17.67 -4.73
CA ARG A 59 12.48 -17.71 -6.19
C ARG A 59 11.77 -19.01 -6.64
N SER A 60 11.99 -20.11 -5.92
CA SER A 60 11.33 -21.40 -6.15
C SER A 60 9.80 -21.37 -5.97
N SER A 61 9.26 -20.43 -5.18
CA SER A 61 7.80 -20.24 -5.05
C SER A 61 7.21 -19.36 -6.17
N ALA A 62 8.00 -18.45 -6.76
CA ALA A 62 7.55 -17.59 -7.85
C ALA A 62 7.40 -18.34 -9.19
N VAL A 63 8.19 -19.40 -9.39
CA VAL A 63 8.20 -20.21 -10.63
C VAL A 63 6.99 -21.17 -10.74
N ASN A 64 6.33 -21.53 -9.64
CA ASN A 64 5.18 -22.44 -9.67
C ASN A 64 3.83 -21.76 -10.02
N GLY A 65 3.84 -20.49 -10.43
CA GLY A 65 2.63 -19.68 -10.69
C GLY A 65 2.43 -19.17 -12.12
N ALA A 66 3.36 -19.44 -13.05
CA ALA A 66 3.24 -19.03 -14.44
C ALA A 66 3.78 -20.13 -15.35
N GLY A 67 2.90 -20.81 -16.07
CA GLY A 67 3.29 -21.70 -17.15
C GLY A 67 3.79 -20.92 -18.36
N ASP A 68 4.70 -21.56 -19.09
CA ASP A 68 4.96 -21.53 -20.54
C ASP A 68 6.44 -21.26 -20.91
N ASP A 69 7.10 -22.37 -21.29
CA ASP A 69 8.11 -22.60 -22.32
C ASP A 69 8.97 -21.43 -22.82
N ASN A 70 10.30 -21.49 -22.62
CA ASN A 70 11.28 -21.51 -23.71
C ASN A 70 12.74 -21.68 -23.19
N GLU A 71 13.45 -22.65 -23.76
CA GLU A 71 14.89 -22.89 -23.64
C GLU A 71 15.68 -21.87 -24.49
N ASN A 72 16.65 -21.14 -23.91
CA ASN A 72 18.06 -21.27 -24.34
C ASN A 72 19.06 -20.46 -23.48
N SER A 73 20.08 -21.20 -23.05
CA SER A 73 21.49 -20.91 -22.73
C SER A 73 22.02 -19.46 -22.63
N ALA A 74 22.68 -19.17 -21.51
CA ALA A 74 24.13 -18.87 -21.49
C ALA A 74 24.70 -18.75 -20.05
N GLN A 75 25.73 -19.57 -19.82
CA GLN A 75 26.85 -19.45 -18.87
C GLN A 75 26.62 -19.52 -17.35
N GLU A 76 27.16 -20.62 -16.82
CA GLU A 76 27.29 -21.02 -15.43
C GLU A 76 28.43 -20.24 -14.78
N ASP A 77 28.11 -19.40 -13.79
CA ASP A 77 29.07 -18.90 -12.82
C ASP A 77 28.77 -19.56 -11.46
N GLU A 78 29.72 -20.38 -11.02
CA GLU A 78 29.72 -21.14 -9.77
C GLU A 78 29.94 -20.19 -8.57
N ASN A 79 28.85 -19.72 -7.94
CA ASN A 79 28.80 -19.37 -6.53
C ASN A 79 27.36 -19.55 -6.00
N ASP A 80 27.19 -20.56 -5.16
CA ASP A 80 25.94 -21.12 -4.68
C ASP A 80 25.44 -20.40 -3.41
N GLU A 81 24.85 -19.19 -3.55
CA GLU A 81 24.14 -18.49 -2.45
C GLU A 81 22.71 -18.13 -2.88
N GLN A 82 21.80 -19.06 -2.54
CA GLN A 82 20.33 -19.04 -2.65
C GLN A 82 19.69 -17.69 -3.11
N GLY A 83 19.20 -17.66 -4.34
CA GLY A 83 18.61 -16.48 -4.98
C GLY A 83 17.31 -15.97 -4.35
N GLU A 84 17.43 -15.19 -3.28
CA GLU A 84 16.35 -14.41 -2.66
C GLU A 84 15.93 -13.24 -3.58
N ILE A 85 14.62 -12.99 -3.71
CA ILE A 85 14.09 -11.80 -4.39
C ILE A 85 13.68 -10.79 -3.32
N TYR A 86 14.31 -9.62 -3.34
CA TYR A 86 13.91 -8.47 -2.53
C TYR A 86 12.91 -7.62 -3.30
N HIS A 87 11.75 -7.34 -2.68
CA HIS A 87 10.74 -6.45 -3.25
C HIS A 87 10.93 -5.04 -2.69
N HIS A 88 10.81 -4.00 -3.52
CA HIS A 88 10.88 -2.62 -3.03
C HIS A 88 9.72 -2.30 -2.08
N PHE A 89 8.49 -2.70 -2.42
CA PHE A 89 7.33 -2.64 -1.55
C PHE A 89 6.97 -4.03 -1.05
N HIS A 90 6.77 -4.18 0.25
CA HIS A 90 6.42 -5.44 0.90
C HIS A 90 5.66 -5.23 2.22
N ASP A 91 5.16 -6.32 2.79
CA ASP A 91 4.41 -6.33 4.06
C ASP A 91 5.13 -5.69 5.27
N ASP A 92 6.46 -5.71 5.32
CA ASP A 92 7.20 -5.03 6.40
C ASP A 92 7.33 -3.50 6.24
N ASN A 93 7.22 -2.93 5.02
CA ASN A 93 7.44 -1.49 4.80
C ASN A 93 6.21 -0.73 4.29
N VAL A 94 5.17 -1.41 3.82
CA VAL A 94 3.87 -0.82 3.52
C VAL A 94 2.93 -1.15 4.68
N PRO A 95 2.45 -0.16 5.47
CA PRO A 95 1.65 -0.39 6.66
C PRO A 95 0.19 -0.75 6.32
N TRP A 96 -0.01 -1.86 5.61
CA TRP A 96 -1.28 -2.34 5.11
C TRP A 96 -2.35 -2.48 6.20
N GLN A 97 -1.93 -2.75 7.45
CA GLN A 97 -2.82 -2.88 8.59
C GLN A 97 -3.62 -1.60 8.89
N ARG A 98 -3.10 -0.43 8.51
CA ARG A 98 -3.74 0.88 8.74
C ARG A 98 -4.92 1.17 7.81
N VAL A 99 -5.18 0.31 6.82
CA VAL A 99 -6.30 0.49 5.87
C VAL A 99 -7.47 -0.43 6.23
N VAL A 100 -8.56 0.18 6.70
CA VAL A 100 -9.79 -0.50 7.14
C VAL A 100 -10.99 -0.17 6.25
N ASN A 101 -12.13 -0.81 6.49
CA ASN A 101 -13.35 -0.45 5.76
C ASN A 101 -13.87 0.94 6.20
N SER A 102 -14.80 1.52 5.43
CA SER A 102 -15.37 2.84 5.73
C SER A 102 -16.23 2.92 7.00
N ARG A 103 -16.55 1.77 7.62
CA ARG A 103 -17.31 1.66 8.86
C ARG A 103 -16.40 1.43 10.08
N GLY A 104 -15.07 1.43 9.89
CA GLY A 104 -14.10 1.08 10.93
C GLY A 104 -13.99 -0.42 11.23
N THR A 105 -14.68 -1.30 10.49
CA THR A 105 -14.54 -2.75 10.63
C THR A 105 -13.32 -3.28 9.88
N ILE A 106 -12.65 -4.26 10.47
CA ILE A 106 -11.58 -5.03 9.84
C ILE A 106 -12.20 -6.14 8.99
N SER A 107 -11.85 -6.19 7.69
CA SER A 107 -12.46 -7.15 6.77
C SER A 107 -11.92 -8.57 6.93
N HIS A 108 -12.80 -9.55 7.07
CA HIS A 108 -12.46 -10.97 7.00
C HIS A 108 -12.09 -11.37 5.55
N ARG A 109 -10.80 -11.61 5.29
CA ARG A 109 -10.22 -11.93 3.96
C ARG A 109 -9.65 -13.35 3.88
N GLY A 110 -10.04 -14.21 4.82
CA GLY A 110 -9.53 -15.57 5.00
C GLY A 110 -9.23 -15.86 6.47
N PRO A 111 -8.92 -17.12 6.81
CA PRO A 111 -8.69 -17.54 8.20
C PRO A 111 -7.62 -16.68 8.89
N GLY A 112 -7.98 -16.12 10.05
CA GLY A 112 -7.07 -15.33 10.89
C GLY A 112 -6.58 -14.00 10.28
N SER A 113 -7.06 -13.59 9.11
CA SER A 113 -6.64 -12.33 8.46
C SER A 113 -7.03 -11.11 9.30
N ALA A 114 -8.30 -11.04 9.73
CA ALA A 114 -8.80 -9.95 10.54
C ALA A 114 -8.11 -9.91 11.92
N SER A 115 -7.89 -11.06 12.55
CA SER A 115 -7.16 -11.16 13.82
C SER A 115 -5.72 -10.65 13.70
N ARG A 116 -5.00 -11.00 12.62
CA ARG A 116 -3.64 -10.51 12.37
C ARG A 116 -3.61 -8.99 12.18
N GLN A 117 -4.54 -8.45 11.40
CA GLN A 117 -4.67 -7.01 11.24
C GLN A 117 -4.99 -6.30 12.57
N ALA A 118 -5.90 -6.87 13.38
CA ALA A 118 -6.24 -6.35 14.71
C ALA A 118 -5.03 -6.34 15.66
N VAL A 119 -4.22 -7.41 15.66
CA VAL A 119 -3.00 -7.48 16.47
C VAL A 119 -1.98 -6.44 16.02
N ALA A 120 -1.75 -6.30 14.71
CA ALA A 120 -0.83 -5.31 14.17
C ALA A 120 -1.24 -3.88 14.55
N LEU A 121 -2.53 -3.54 14.42
CA LEU A 121 -3.08 -2.25 14.84
C LEU A 121 -2.89 -1.99 16.34
N ARG A 122 -3.18 -2.98 17.20
CA ARG A 122 -2.98 -2.86 18.65
C ARG A 122 -1.52 -2.62 19.02
N HIS A 123 -0.57 -3.22 18.29
CA HIS A 123 0.85 -2.99 18.51
C HIS A 123 1.27 -1.54 18.19
N GLU A 124 0.52 -0.85 17.33
CA GLU A 124 0.69 0.58 17.05
C GLU A 124 -0.07 1.50 18.01
N GLY A 125 -0.76 0.95 19.02
CA GLY A 125 -1.55 1.72 19.99
C GLY A 125 -2.98 2.04 19.53
N VAL A 126 -3.45 1.45 18.43
CA VAL A 126 -4.85 1.55 17.98
C VAL A 126 -5.71 0.58 18.79
N ALA A 127 -6.69 1.09 19.52
CA ALA A 127 -7.65 0.25 20.21
C ALA A 127 -8.55 -0.45 19.19
N VAL A 128 -8.61 -1.78 19.25
CA VAL A 128 -9.47 -2.62 18.41
C VAL A 128 -10.40 -3.42 19.31
N GLU A 129 -11.70 -3.17 19.19
CA GLU A 129 -12.75 -3.90 19.89
C GLU A 129 -13.15 -5.14 19.10
N GLN A 130 -13.67 -6.16 19.79
CA GLN A 130 -14.23 -7.36 19.17
C GLN A 130 -15.65 -7.57 19.70
N ASP A 131 -16.60 -7.75 18.80
CA ASP A 131 -17.98 -8.04 19.18
C ASP A 131 -18.23 -9.53 19.46
N ALA A 132 -19.45 -9.87 19.86
CA ALA A 132 -19.84 -11.26 20.15
C ALA A 132 -19.83 -12.18 18.92
N MET A 133 -19.91 -11.63 17.69
CA MET A 133 -19.81 -12.38 16.44
C MET A 133 -18.35 -12.59 16.00
N GLY A 134 -17.41 -11.92 16.69
CA GLY A 134 -15.99 -11.99 16.41
C GLY A 134 -15.50 -10.96 15.39
N ASP A 135 -16.35 -10.02 14.98
CA ASP A 135 -15.95 -8.90 14.11
C ASP A 135 -15.14 -7.86 14.90
N PHE A 136 -14.12 -7.29 14.25
CA PHE A 136 -13.23 -6.32 14.86
C PHE A 136 -13.49 -4.91 14.37
N TYR A 137 -13.49 -3.93 15.28
CA TYR A 137 -13.82 -2.54 14.99
C TYR A 137 -12.78 -1.57 15.57
N VAL A 138 -12.58 -0.47 14.84
CA VAL A 138 -11.74 0.67 15.23
C VAL A 138 -12.62 1.93 15.29
N ASP A 139 -12.45 2.72 16.34
CA ASP A 139 -13.08 4.03 16.43
C ASP A 139 -12.41 5.02 15.47
N MET A 140 -13.10 5.27 14.34
CA MET A 140 -12.63 6.17 13.29
C MET A 140 -12.61 7.64 13.74
N THR A 141 -13.35 8.01 14.78
CA THR A 141 -13.33 9.38 15.34
C THR A 141 -12.02 9.64 16.07
N ARG A 142 -11.51 8.60 16.76
CA ARG A 142 -10.29 8.68 17.55
C ARG A 142 -9.03 8.45 16.73
N TYR A 143 -9.06 7.50 15.80
CA TYR A 143 -7.87 7.04 15.08
C TYR A 143 -7.88 7.38 13.59
N GLY A 144 -8.94 8.02 13.09
CA GLY A 144 -9.08 8.32 11.67
C GLY A 144 -8.08 9.36 11.17
N TRP A 145 -7.38 9.03 10.10
CA TRP A 145 -6.52 9.92 9.33
C TRP A 145 -7.15 10.21 7.96
N PHE A 146 -7.58 11.47 7.78
CA PHE A 146 -8.37 11.92 6.63
C PHE A 146 -7.94 13.30 6.09
N PRO A 147 -6.67 13.48 5.67
CA PRO A 147 -6.23 14.75 5.09
C PRO A 147 -6.93 15.01 3.74
N ALA A 148 -6.85 16.26 3.27
CA ALA A 148 -7.42 16.63 1.96
C ALA A 148 -6.53 16.18 0.78
N ARG A 149 -5.21 16.11 1.01
CA ARG A 149 -4.14 15.73 0.07
C ARG A 149 -3.06 14.92 0.81
N LEU A 150 -2.15 14.28 0.09
CA LEU A 150 -1.05 13.55 0.72
C LEU A 150 -0.04 14.53 1.33
N PRO A 151 0.50 14.28 2.54
CA PRO A 151 1.59 15.06 3.12
C PRO A 151 2.76 15.33 2.17
N SER A 152 3.11 14.37 1.30
CA SER A 152 4.13 14.53 0.26
C SER A 152 3.80 15.61 -0.77
N GLU A 153 2.52 15.85 -1.08
CA GLU A 153 2.05 16.86 -2.04
C GLU A 153 1.97 18.29 -1.45
N GLU A 154 1.93 18.43 -0.11
CA GLU A 154 1.76 19.75 0.53
C GLU A 154 3.00 20.65 0.35
N GLY A 155 4.18 20.06 0.19
CA GLY A 155 5.46 20.78 0.03
C GLY A 155 5.75 21.33 -1.37
N GLU A 156 4.96 20.98 -2.39
CA GLU A 156 5.23 21.37 -3.77
C GLU A 156 4.58 22.71 -4.17
N SER A 157 3.63 23.21 -3.38
CA SER A 157 2.81 24.39 -3.70
C SER A 157 3.45 25.76 -3.44
N GLU A 158 4.65 25.83 -2.85
CA GLU A 158 5.31 27.10 -2.49
C GLU A 158 6.35 27.59 -3.53
N SER A 159 6.52 26.91 -4.68
CA SER A 159 7.61 27.23 -5.63
C SER A 159 7.20 27.92 -6.95
N GLU A 160 5.90 28.15 -7.20
CA GLU A 160 5.41 28.80 -8.42
C GLU A 160 4.64 30.10 -8.13
N SER A 161 5.33 31.12 -7.60
CA SER A 161 4.85 32.52 -7.67
C SER A 161 5.95 33.54 -7.40
N ASP A 162 6.92 33.68 -8.30
CA ASP A 162 7.63 34.97 -8.44
C ASP A 162 8.21 35.11 -9.85
N SER A 163 7.34 35.42 -10.81
CA SER A 163 7.75 35.83 -12.16
C SER A 163 6.65 36.69 -12.77
N ASP A 164 6.43 37.88 -12.22
CA ASP A 164 5.82 38.96 -12.98
C ASP A 164 6.46 40.32 -12.65
N ASP A 165 6.72 41.05 -13.73
CA ASP A 165 6.95 42.49 -13.86
C ASP A 165 8.28 43.13 -13.43
N GLN A 166 9.09 43.45 -14.44
CA GLN A 166 9.58 44.83 -14.62
C GLN A 166 9.71 45.16 -16.11
N GLU A 167 8.73 45.93 -16.61
CA GLU A 167 8.83 46.87 -17.73
C GLU A 167 10.19 47.58 -17.77
N GLU A 168 10.84 47.60 -18.94
CA GLU A 168 11.69 48.72 -19.34
C GLU A 168 11.43 48.98 -20.83
N GLY A 169 10.73 50.09 -21.09
CA GLY A 169 10.52 50.61 -22.42
C GLY A 169 11.78 51.29 -22.97
N VAL A 170 11.89 51.29 -24.30
CA VAL A 170 12.66 52.27 -25.09
C VAL A 170 12.02 52.43 -26.46
#